data_AF-A0A811NQZ0-F1
#
_entry.id   AF-A0A811NQZ0-F1
#
_cell.length_a   1.000
_cell.length_b   1.000
_cell.length_c   1.000
_cell.angle_alpha   90.00
_cell.angle_beta   90.00
_cell.angle_gamma   90.00
#
_symmetry.space_group_name_H-M   'P 1'
#
loop_
_entity.id
_entity.type
_entity.pdbx_description
1 polymer ?
#
loop_
_entity_poly.entity_id
_entity_poly.type
_entity_poly.pdbx_seq_one_letter_code
_entity_poly.pdbx_strand_id
1 'polypeptide(L)'
;MERGVLGSRCTGAVQILGAKTGATTSCGKTTSTRFTGSTKHEQNLHENVKPLQLATNGSSRLAYRSPVLKHQWNLSASSSSANVVTTFDDDKGVSSGVVEEKIGVLLLNLGGPETLDDVQPFLFNLFADPDIIRLPRLFRFLQRPLAKLISTFRAPKSKEGYASIGGGSPLRKITDEQANALKIALEKKNLNANIYVGMRYWYPFTEEAIDQIKKDKISKLVVLPLYPQYSISTSGSSIRVLQNIVKEDSYFSGLPISIIESWYQRDGYVKSMTDLIEKELSAFSNPEEVMIFFSAHGVPLTYVEDAGDPYRDQMEDCISLIMGELRSRGILNGHTLAYQSRVGPVQWLKPYTDEVLVELGQNGVKSLLAVPVSFVSEHIETLEEIDMEYKELALESGIENWGRVPALGCTSTFISDLADAVVEALPSASALATRMPEDTDCNMDLMHYLTKMFFGSILAFILLLSPRLVSAFRNTML
;
A
#
# COMPACT_ATOMS: atom_id res chain seq x y z
N MET A 1 42.51 41.63 39.29
CA MET A 1 42.80 40.43 38.50
C MET A 1 41.72 40.36 37.41
N GLU A 2 41.80 41.12 36.32
CA GLU A 2 42.70 40.94 35.14
C GLU A 2 42.55 39.54 34.53
N ARG A 3 42.22 39.32 33.24
CA ARG A 3 41.96 40.16 32.03
C ARG A 3 40.78 39.51 31.25
N GLY A 4 40.03 40.06 30.30
CA GLY A 4 40.15 41.22 29.39
C GLY A 4 39.68 40.73 28.00
N VAL A 5 38.53 41.13 27.42
CA VAL A 5 38.10 42.44 26.85
C VAL A 5 38.28 42.52 25.33
N LEU A 6 37.14 42.63 24.61
CA LEU A 6 36.89 43.13 23.23
C LEU A 6 37.69 42.52 22.03
N GLY A 7 37.20 42.50 20.79
CA GLY A 7 35.88 42.90 20.26
C GLY A 7 35.87 43.16 18.74
N SER A 8 34.67 43.45 18.21
CA SER A 8 34.39 44.18 16.95
C SER A 8 34.46 43.49 15.56
N ARG A 9 33.53 43.96 14.70
CA ARG A 9 33.28 43.59 13.29
C ARG A 9 34.15 44.43 12.33
N CYS A 10 34.38 43.95 11.10
CA CYS A 10 33.84 44.54 9.84
C CYS A 10 34.60 44.14 8.55
N THR A 11 33.82 43.90 7.49
CA THR A 11 34.06 44.14 6.04
C THR A 11 35.50 44.23 5.48
N GLY A 12 35.77 43.44 4.43
CA GLY A 12 36.87 43.69 3.49
C GLY A 12 36.71 42.90 2.19
N ALA A 13 36.40 43.59 1.08
CA ALA A 13 36.42 42.99 -0.25
C ALA A 13 37.85 42.93 -0.81
N VAL A 14 38.13 42.00 -1.71
CA VAL A 14 39.37 41.97 -2.50
C VAL A 14 39.04 41.97 -3.99
N GLN A 15 39.70 42.86 -4.73
CA GLN A 15 39.50 43.11 -6.15
C GLN A 15 40.88 43.30 -6.81
N ILE A 16 41.22 42.46 -7.79
CA ILE A 16 42.36 42.60 -8.71
C ILE A 16 41.86 42.06 -10.06
N LEU A 17 41.49 42.90 -11.05
CA LEU A 17 42.35 43.52 -12.08
C LEU A 17 43.09 42.49 -12.97
N GLY A 18 42.91 42.45 -14.30
CA GLY A 18 41.99 43.17 -15.19
C GLY A 18 42.46 43.16 -16.66
N ALA A 19 41.65 43.73 -17.58
CA ALA A 19 41.99 44.13 -18.98
C ALA A 19 42.34 42.99 -19.98
N LYS A 20 42.25 43.08 -21.32
CA LYS A 20 41.69 44.01 -22.36
C LYS A 20 41.88 43.29 -23.73
N THR A 21 41.21 43.50 -24.88
CA THR A 21 39.95 44.15 -25.32
C THR A 21 39.70 43.73 -26.79
N GLY A 22 38.45 43.62 -27.27
CA GLY A 22 38.18 43.43 -28.71
C GLY A 22 36.70 43.29 -29.07
N ALA A 23 36.09 44.33 -29.63
CA ALA A 23 34.68 44.36 -30.03
C ALA A 23 34.49 45.02 -31.40
N THR A 24 33.54 44.52 -32.19
CA THR A 24 32.78 45.17 -33.29
C THR A 24 31.66 44.19 -33.71
N THR A 25 30.37 44.48 -33.50
CA THR A 25 29.41 45.14 -34.44
C THR A 25 29.39 44.49 -35.85
N SER A 26 28.25 44.22 -36.51
CA SER A 26 27.04 45.05 -36.61
C SER A 26 25.80 44.33 -37.23
N CYS A 27 24.63 44.56 -36.63
CA CYS A 27 23.31 44.86 -37.23
C CYS A 27 22.65 43.95 -38.31
N GLY A 28 21.40 43.56 -38.03
CA GLY A 28 20.55 42.71 -38.86
C GLY A 28 19.81 43.39 -40.04
N LYS A 29 18.89 42.62 -40.64
CA LYS A 29 17.75 43.12 -41.41
C LYS A 29 16.64 42.08 -41.55
N THR A 30 15.41 42.50 -41.23
CA THR A 30 14.16 41.79 -41.46
C THR A 30 13.65 42.11 -42.87
N THR A 31 13.13 41.12 -43.61
CA THR A 31 12.23 41.41 -44.73
C THR A 31 11.17 40.33 -44.89
N SER A 32 9.91 40.74 -44.93
CA SER A 32 8.76 39.93 -45.32
C SER A 32 8.48 40.14 -46.81
N THR A 33 8.14 39.08 -47.54
CA THR A 33 7.42 39.18 -48.81
C THR A 33 6.37 38.08 -48.92
N ARG A 34 5.13 38.52 -49.13
CA ARG A 34 3.97 37.69 -49.51
C ARG A 34 3.56 38.14 -50.90
N PHE A 35 3.49 37.23 -51.87
CA PHE A 35 2.82 37.49 -53.15
C PHE A 35 2.10 36.24 -53.68
N THR A 36 1.13 36.47 -54.55
CA THR A 36 -0.04 35.62 -54.80
C THR A 36 -0.01 34.90 -56.14
N GLY A 37 -0.42 33.62 -56.14
CA GLY A 37 -1.29 32.95 -57.11
C GLY A 37 -0.91 32.89 -58.60
N SER A 38 -1.06 31.71 -59.23
CA SER A 38 -2.20 31.47 -60.14
C SER A 38 -2.25 30.02 -60.71
N THR A 39 -3.43 29.39 -60.59
CA THR A 39 -4.09 28.46 -61.53
C THR A 39 -3.44 27.20 -62.13
N LYS A 40 -4.16 26.08 -61.90
CA LYS A 40 -4.56 25.01 -62.86
C LYS A 40 -3.49 24.05 -63.41
N HIS A 41 -3.60 22.77 -63.03
CA HIS A 41 -4.38 21.84 -63.87
C HIS A 41 -4.97 20.67 -63.06
N GLU A 42 -6.17 20.23 -63.44
CA GLU A 42 -6.83 19.02 -62.92
C GLU A 42 -6.21 17.76 -63.52
N GLN A 43 -6.16 16.67 -62.75
CA GLN A 43 -6.68 15.38 -63.21
C GLN A 43 -7.08 14.49 -62.03
N ASN A 44 -8.31 13.95 -62.12
CA ASN A 44 -8.89 13.07 -61.11
C ASN A 44 -8.31 11.65 -61.20
N LEU A 45 -8.23 10.96 -60.07
CA LEU A 45 -8.69 9.58 -59.95
C LEU A 45 -9.08 9.27 -58.49
N HIS A 46 -10.37 8.99 -58.30
CA HIS A 46 -10.94 8.25 -57.17
C HIS A 46 -10.24 6.88 -57.02
N GLU A 47 -10.25 6.12 -55.92
CA GLU A 47 -10.98 6.07 -54.64
C GLU A 47 -10.06 5.24 -53.69
N ASN A 48 -10.11 5.24 -52.35
CA ASN A 48 -11.27 5.12 -51.47
C ASN A 48 -10.83 5.44 -50.03
N VAL A 49 -11.34 6.52 -49.43
CA VAL A 49 -11.29 6.75 -47.97
C VAL A 49 -12.70 7.18 -47.56
N LYS A 50 -13.36 6.40 -46.70
CA LYS A 50 -14.64 6.79 -46.09
C LYS A 50 -14.45 7.29 -44.66
N PRO A 51 -15.23 8.29 -44.21
CA PRO A 51 -14.82 9.16 -43.12
C PRO A 51 -15.57 8.89 -41.82
N LEU A 52 -15.12 9.55 -40.74
CA LEU A 52 -15.93 9.77 -39.54
C LEU A 52 -17.32 10.30 -39.88
N GLN A 53 -18.35 9.79 -39.19
CA GLN A 53 -19.59 10.52 -38.98
C GLN A 53 -19.85 10.73 -37.49
N LEU A 54 -19.95 12.01 -37.13
CA LEU A 54 -20.61 12.44 -35.90
C LEU A 54 -22.10 12.08 -35.98
N ALA A 55 -22.65 11.48 -34.93
CA ALA A 55 -24.09 11.42 -34.71
C ALA A 55 -24.37 11.82 -33.26
N THR A 56 -25.21 12.84 -33.07
CA THR A 56 -25.56 13.40 -31.76
C THR A 56 -26.97 12.99 -31.32
N ASN A 57 -27.19 13.09 -30.01
CA ASN A 57 -28.47 13.02 -29.28
C ASN A 57 -29.14 11.65 -29.08
N GLY A 58 -29.22 11.27 -27.79
CA GLY A 58 -29.93 10.09 -27.29
C GLY A 58 -29.92 10.06 -25.75
N SER A 59 -30.49 11.09 -25.11
CA SER A 59 -30.39 11.29 -23.66
C SER A 59 -31.18 10.24 -22.85
N SER A 60 -30.48 9.44 -22.04
CA SER A 60 -31.08 8.62 -20.98
C SER A 60 -30.25 8.69 -19.70
N ARG A 61 -30.65 9.56 -18.76
CA ARG A 61 -30.01 9.69 -17.44
C ARG A 61 -30.45 8.54 -16.53
N LEU A 62 -29.61 7.53 -16.36
CA LEU A 62 -29.72 6.60 -15.23
C LEU A 62 -28.98 7.18 -14.03
N ALA A 63 -29.71 7.89 -13.18
CA ALA A 63 -29.17 8.45 -11.95
C ALA A 63 -29.11 7.37 -10.86
N TYR A 64 -27.94 6.77 -10.65
CA TYR A 64 -27.68 5.96 -9.46
C TYR A 64 -27.59 6.88 -8.23
N ARG A 65 -28.64 6.88 -7.41
CA ARG A 65 -28.68 7.58 -6.12
C ARG A 65 -28.36 6.60 -4.99
N SER A 66 -27.18 6.70 -4.40
CA SER A 66 -26.90 6.05 -3.11
C SER A 66 -27.69 6.74 -1.99
N PRO A 67 -28.47 6.01 -1.18
CA PRO A 67 -29.30 6.61 -0.13
C PRO A 67 -28.49 6.87 1.15
N VAL A 68 -28.01 8.10 1.33
CA VAL A 68 -27.48 8.57 2.61
C VAL A 68 -28.63 8.88 3.57
N LEU A 69 -28.87 7.99 4.54
CA LEU A 69 -29.88 8.17 5.58
C LEU A 69 -29.43 9.20 6.63
N LYS A 70 -29.80 10.47 6.45
CA LYS A 70 -29.75 11.48 7.51
C LYS A 70 -31.07 11.50 8.29
N HIS A 71 -31.12 10.81 9.43
CA HIS A 71 -32.21 10.98 10.39
C HIS A 71 -31.93 12.20 11.30
N GLN A 72 -32.61 13.31 11.00
CA GLN A 72 -32.54 14.54 11.78
C GLN A 72 -33.71 14.58 12.76
N TRP A 73 -33.44 14.39 14.06
CA TRP A 73 -34.47 14.47 15.11
C TRP A 73 -34.63 15.91 15.59
N ASN A 74 -35.73 16.55 15.19
CA ASN A 74 -36.20 17.79 15.80
C ASN A 74 -36.96 17.47 17.09
N LEU A 75 -36.49 17.95 18.24
CA LEU A 75 -37.24 17.95 19.49
C LEU A 75 -37.43 19.39 19.99
N SER A 76 -38.61 19.92 19.70
CA SER A 76 -39.10 21.17 20.28
C SER A 76 -39.59 20.91 21.71
N ALA A 77 -38.85 21.38 22.71
CA ALA A 77 -39.28 21.31 24.11
C ALA A 77 -40.19 22.49 24.47
N SER A 78 -41.49 22.23 24.61
CA SER A 78 -42.43 23.16 25.28
C SER A 78 -42.45 22.87 26.78
N SER A 79 -42.21 23.90 27.61
CA SER A 79 -42.27 23.78 29.05
C SER A 79 -43.72 23.77 29.58
N SER A 80 -43.98 22.94 30.59
CA SER A 80 -45.11 23.12 31.49
C SER A 80 -44.75 22.59 32.88
N SER A 81 -44.83 23.46 33.88
CA SER A 81 -44.40 23.18 35.25
C SER A 81 -45.51 22.54 36.08
N ALA A 82 -45.19 21.51 36.86
CA ALA A 82 -46.03 21.05 37.96
C ALA A 82 -45.13 20.60 39.13
N ASN A 83 -45.12 21.37 40.22
CA ASN A 83 -44.39 21.03 41.43
C ASN A 83 -45.12 19.92 42.18
N VAL A 84 -44.43 18.81 42.47
CA VAL A 84 -44.83 17.85 43.51
C VAL A 84 -43.64 17.67 44.45
N VAL A 85 -43.80 18.13 45.68
CA VAL A 85 -42.84 17.92 46.76
C VAL A 85 -43.27 16.68 47.54
N THR A 86 -42.43 15.65 47.56
CA THR A 86 -42.53 14.52 48.48
C THR A 86 -41.14 14.23 49.05
N THR A 87 -40.93 14.62 50.31
CA THR A 87 -39.73 14.33 51.07
C THR A 87 -39.83 12.96 51.71
N PHE A 88 -38.96 12.02 51.33
CA PHE A 88 -38.67 10.81 52.12
C PHE A 88 -37.21 10.40 51.99
N ASP A 89 -36.51 10.54 53.12
CA ASP A 89 -35.38 9.79 53.68
C ASP A 89 -34.19 9.31 52.80
N ASP A 90 -33.00 9.60 53.31
CA ASP A 90 -31.75 8.95 52.95
C ASP A 90 -31.82 7.42 53.12
N ASP A 91 -31.34 6.66 52.13
CA ASP A 91 -30.09 5.88 52.20
C ASP A 91 -29.99 4.94 50.98
N LYS A 92 -28.77 4.47 50.67
CA LYS A 92 -28.39 3.63 49.51
C LYS A 92 -28.40 4.34 48.17
N GLY A 93 -27.42 5.23 48.00
CA GLY A 93 -26.84 5.49 46.68
C GLY A 93 -26.31 4.18 46.08
N VAL A 94 -27.07 3.58 45.16
CA VAL A 94 -26.54 2.55 44.26
C VAL A 94 -25.54 3.25 43.36
N SER A 95 -24.26 3.15 43.72
CA SER A 95 -23.16 3.45 42.81
C SER A 95 -23.20 2.39 41.70
N SER A 96 -23.98 2.68 40.66
CA SER A 96 -23.83 2.06 39.35
C SER A 96 -22.50 2.55 38.80
N GLY A 97 -21.42 1.89 39.22
CA GLY A 97 -20.07 2.20 38.79
C GLY A 97 -20.00 2.11 37.28
N VAL A 98 -19.96 3.27 36.62
CA VAL A 98 -19.67 3.35 35.20
C VAL A 98 -18.25 2.83 35.06
N VAL A 99 -18.12 1.58 34.60
CA VAL A 99 -16.82 0.99 34.30
C VAL A 99 -16.21 1.86 33.20
N GLU A 100 -15.15 2.57 33.55
CA GLU A 100 -14.47 3.50 32.65
C GLU A 100 -14.06 2.75 31.38
N GLU A 101 -14.58 3.19 30.24
CA GLU A 101 -14.40 2.48 28.97
C GLU A 101 -12.95 2.64 28.50
N LYS A 102 -12.21 1.53 28.53
CA LYS A 102 -10.81 1.48 28.10
C LYS A 102 -10.73 1.02 26.65
N ILE A 103 -10.44 1.96 25.76
CA ILE A 103 -10.39 1.70 24.33
C ILE A 103 -8.97 1.33 23.92
N GLY A 104 -8.84 0.22 23.19
CA GLY A 104 -7.62 -0.20 22.52
C GLY A 104 -7.75 -0.10 21.01
N VAL A 105 -6.65 0.22 20.33
CA VAL A 105 -6.50 0.08 18.88
C VAL A 105 -5.32 -0.85 18.61
N LEU A 106 -5.55 -1.97 17.95
CA LEU A 106 -4.51 -2.91 17.52
C LEU A 106 -4.20 -2.69 16.05
N LEU A 107 -3.02 -2.14 15.79
CA LEU A 107 -2.45 -1.99 14.45
C LEU A 107 -1.84 -3.33 14.02
N LEU A 108 -2.28 -3.89 12.90
CA LEU A 108 -1.74 -5.13 12.35
C LEU A 108 -0.89 -4.85 11.11
N ASN A 109 0.34 -5.35 11.06
CA ASN A 109 1.23 -5.18 9.91
C ASN A 109 2.15 -6.41 9.74
N LEU A 110 2.93 -6.47 8.66
CA LEU A 110 3.77 -7.61 8.29
C LEU A 110 4.88 -7.88 9.33
N GLY A 111 5.47 -6.80 9.83
CA GLY A 111 6.79 -6.81 10.44
C GLY A 111 7.90 -6.82 9.40
N GLY A 112 9.14 -6.71 9.87
CA GLY A 112 10.34 -6.79 9.05
C GLY A 112 11.57 -6.96 9.95
N PRO A 113 12.63 -7.63 9.47
CA PRO A 113 13.82 -7.91 10.27
C PRO A 113 14.52 -6.60 10.65
N GLU A 114 14.85 -6.41 11.93
CA GLU A 114 15.49 -5.18 12.42
C GLU A 114 16.99 -5.15 12.11
N THR A 115 17.61 -6.33 12.00
CA THR A 115 19.02 -6.51 11.65
C THR A 115 19.20 -7.56 10.54
N LEU A 116 20.39 -7.61 9.95
CA LEU A 116 20.74 -8.63 8.94
C LEU A 116 20.66 -10.07 9.49
N ASP A 117 20.82 -10.31 10.79
CA ASP A 117 20.73 -11.67 11.35
C ASP A 117 19.29 -12.15 11.56
N ASP A 118 18.35 -11.22 11.66
CA ASP A 118 16.91 -11.47 11.77
C ASP A 118 16.30 -11.95 10.45
N VAL A 119 16.97 -11.75 9.32
CA VAL A 119 16.44 -12.03 7.97
C VAL A 119 16.04 -13.50 7.78
N GLN A 120 16.86 -14.47 8.20
CA GLN A 120 16.51 -15.89 8.05
C GLN A 120 15.36 -16.31 9.01
N PRO A 121 15.36 -15.93 10.30
CA PRO A 121 14.21 -16.09 11.19
C PRO A 121 12.91 -15.47 10.66
N PHE A 122 12.95 -14.22 10.18
CA PHE A 122 11.80 -13.53 9.58
C PHE A 122 11.24 -14.30 8.37
N LEU A 123 12.11 -14.64 7.41
CA LEU A 123 11.71 -15.43 6.23
C LEU A 123 11.16 -16.81 6.62
N PHE A 124 11.68 -17.42 7.69
CA PHE A 124 11.14 -18.69 8.19
C PHE A 124 9.69 -18.52 8.69
N ASN A 125 9.40 -17.46 9.46
CA ASN A 125 8.05 -17.18 9.94
C ASN A 125 7.09 -16.92 8.76
N LEU A 126 7.52 -16.12 7.78
CA LEU A 126 6.75 -15.80 6.58
C LEU A 126 6.42 -17.03 5.72
N PHE A 127 7.40 -17.90 5.44
CA PHE A 127 7.14 -19.12 4.66
C PHE A 127 6.50 -20.26 5.46
N ALA A 128 6.51 -20.19 6.80
CA ALA A 128 5.80 -21.12 7.66
C ALA A 128 4.28 -20.85 7.69
N ASP A 129 3.82 -19.69 7.20
CA ASP A 129 2.41 -19.36 7.14
C ASP A 129 1.68 -20.12 6.01
N PRO A 130 0.65 -20.93 6.33
CA PRO A 130 -0.18 -21.57 5.31
C PRO A 130 -1.00 -20.59 4.45
N ASP A 131 -1.21 -19.33 4.86
CA ASP A 131 -1.83 -18.30 4.01
C ASP A 131 -0.83 -17.63 3.04
N ILE A 132 0.48 -17.86 3.18
CA ILE A 132 1.51 -17.45 2.20
C ILE A 132 1.87 -18.60 1.26
N ILE A 133 2.16 -19.79 1.80
CA ILE A 133 2.41 -21.01 1.00
C ILE A 133 1.35 -22.06 1.35
N ARG A 134 0.32 -22.19 0.51
CA ARG A 134 -0.75 -23.17 0.67
C ARG A 134 -0.34 -24.57 0.23
N LEU A 135 0.22 -25.37 1.14
CA LEU A 135 0.34 -26.81 0.94
C LEU A 135 -1.03 -27.51 1.07
N PRO A 136 -1.32 -28.55 0.24
CA PRO A 136 -2.53 -29.37 0.38
C PRO A 136 -2.66 -29.96 1.79
N ARG A 137 -3.90 -30.15 2.28
CA ARG A 137 -4.17 -30.61 3.68
C ARG A 137 -3.32 -31.83 4.08
N LEU A 138 -3.16 -32.81 3.18
CA LEU A 138 -2.35 -34.02 3.39
C LEU A 138 -0.85 -33.75 3.65
N PHE A 139 -0.29 -32.68 3.07
CA PHE A 139 1.14 -32.35 3.15
C PHE A 139 1.45 -31.19 4.11
N ARG A 140 0.46 -30.69 4.87
CA ARG A 140 0.64 -29.56 5.79
C ARG A 140 1.72 -29.80 6.86
N PHE A 141 2.00 -31.05 7.22
CA PHE A 141 3.10 -31.40 8.13
C PHE A 141 4.50 -31.04 7.57
N LEU A 142 4.64 -30.90 6.25
CA LEU A 142 5.87 -30.46 5.58
C LEU A 142 6.06 -28.95 5.55
N GLN A 143 5.09 -28.14 6.02
CA GLN A 143 5.15 -26.67 5.96
C GLN A 143 6.41 -26.11 6.64
N ARG A 144 6.69 -26.52 7.89
CA ARG A 144 7.84 -25.98 8.66
C ARG A 144 9.20 -26.48 8.11
N PRO A 145 9.37 -27.76 7.73
CA PRO A 145 10.55 -28.21 6.98
C PRO A 145 10.77 -27.42 5.68
N LEU A 146 9.72 -27.21 4.88
CA LEU A 146 9.78 -26.45 3.63
C LEU A 146 10.16 -24.98 3.89
N ALA A 147 9.52 -24.33 4.88
CA ALA A 147 9.83 -22.98 5.30
C ALA A 147 11.29 -22.82 5.73
N LYS A 148 11.84 -23.80 6.47
CA LYS A 148 13.26 -23.77 6.87
C LYS A 148 14.19 -23.91 5.66
N LEU A 149 13.84 -24.77 4.70
CA LEU A 149 14.61 -24.93 3.46
C LEU A 149 14.60 -23.64 2.62
N ILE A 150 13.43 -23.10 2.31
CA ILE A 150 13.26 -21.88 1.50
C ILE A 150 13.93 -20.68 2.17
N SER A 151 13.67 -20.45 3.47
CA SER A 151 14.28 -19.32 4.18
C SER A 151 15.80 -19.41 4.24
N THR A 152 16.37 -20.61 4.39
CA THR A 152 17.83 -20.80 4.39
C THR A 152 18.45 -20.49 3.02
N PHE A 153 17.80 -20.88 1.92
CA PHE A 153 18.28 -20.57 0.57
C PHE A 153 18.06 -19.11 0.16
N ARG A 154 16.98 -18.47 0.61
CA ARG A 154 16.67 -17.07 0.25
C ARG A 154 17.39 -16.03 1.12
N ALA A 155 17.75 -16.39 2.36
CA ALA A 155 18.38 -15.47 3.30
C ALA A 155 19.63 -14.73 2.78
N PRO A 156 20.53 -15.32 1.97
CA PRO A 156 21.67 -14.58 1.41
C PRO A 156 21.25 -13.39 0.54
N LYS A 157 20.43 -13.58 -0.51
CA LYS A 157 19.98 -12.46 -1.36
C LYS A 157 19.17 -11.44 -0.54
N SER A 158 18.28 -11.91 0.34
CA SER A 158 17.51 -10.99 1.18
C SER A 158 18.38 -10.21 2.17
N LYS A 159 19.48 -10.78 2.70
CA LYS A 159 20.45 -10.03 3.53
C LYS A 159 21.18 -8.97 2.71
N GLU A 160 21.50 -9.23 1.44
CA GLU A 160 22.09 -8.23 0.54
C GLU A 160 21.13 -7.05 0.31
N GLY A 161 19.86 -7.32 0.01
CA GLY A 161 18.82 -6.27 -0.13
C GLY A 161 18.52 -5.51 1.17
N TYR A 162 18.53 -6.17 2.34
CA TYR A 162 18.44 -5.44 3.61
C TYR A 162 19.71 -4.64 3.93
N ALA A 163 20.88 -5.05 3.44
CA ALA A 163 22.13 -4.32 3.64
C ALA A 163 22.19 -3.05 2.80
N SER A 164 21.70 -3.06 1.56
CA SER A 164 21.67 -1.88 0.68
C SER A 164 20.77 -0.76 1.22
N ILE A 165 19.71 -1.09 1.95
CA ILE A 165 18.78 -0.11 2.56
C ILE A 165 19.15 0.32 4.00
N GLY A 166 20.33 -0.08 4.50
CA GLY A 166 20.84 0.35 5.81
C GLY A 166 20.95 -0.71 6.90
N GLY A 167 20.74 -2.00 6.58
CA GLY A 167 21.00 -3.14 7.47
C GLY A 167 19.76 -3.77 8.12
N GLY A 168 18.55 -3.27 7.83
CA GLY A 168 17.30 -3.74 8.42
C GLY A 168 16.08 -3.03 7.83
N SER A 169 14.88 -3.46 8.20
CA SER A 169 13.62 -2.89 7.74
C SER A 169 13.20 -1.66 8.56
N PRO A 170 12.94 -0.49 7.93
CA PRO A 170 12.40 0.66 8.64
C PRO A 170 10.91 0.52 8.98
N LEU A 171 10.21 -0.48 8.44
CA LEU A 171 8.76 -0.68 8.59
C LEU A 171 8.30 -0.65 10.05
N ARG A 172 9.05 -1.32 10.95
CA ARG A 172 8.69 -1.37 12.38
C ARG A 172 8.78 0.00 13.04
N LYS A 173 9.88 0.73 12.82
CA LYS A 173 10.07 2.09 13.33
C LYS A 173 8.97 3.02 12.82
N ILE A 174 8.65 2.98 11.53
CA ILE A 174 7.60 3.80 10.93
C ILE A 174 6.22 3.43 11.49
N THR A 175 5.96 2.13 11.74
CA THR A 175 4.71 1.67 12.37
C THR A 175 4.57 2.18 13.81
N ASP A 176 5.64 2.21 14.58
CA ASP A 176 5.65 2.79 15.94
C ASP A 176 5.47 4.32 15.89
N GLU A 177 6.06 5.01 14.91
CA GLU A 177 5.82 6.44 14.66
C GLU A 177 4.34 6.71 14.28
N GLN A 178 3.75 5.89 13.39
CA GLN A 178 2.34 5.93 13.01
C GLN A 178 1.42 5.67 14.21
N ALA A 179 1.75 4.71 15.08
CA ALA A 179 1.00 4.42 16.30
C ALA A 179 0.95 5.62 17.26
N ASN A 180 2.09 6.29 17.46
CA ASN A 180 2.18 7.50 18.27
C ASN A 180 1.40 8.68 17.64
N ALA A 181 1.52 8.86 16.32
CA ALA A 181 0.81 9.90 15.59
C ALA A 181 -0.72 9.69 15.63
N LEU A 182 -1.17 8.43 15.48
CA LEU A 182 -2.57 8.02 15.59
C LEU A 182 -3.12 8.29 17.00
N LYS A 183 -2.36 7.96 18.06
CA LYS A 183 -2.75 8.28 19.44
C LYS A 183 -3.04 9.78 19.61
N ILE A 184 -2.11 10.63 19.18
CA ILE A 184 -2.24 12.10 19.23
C ILE A 184 -3.43 12.59 18.40
N ALA A 185 -3.73 11.94 17.27
CA ALA A 185 -4.88 12.29 16.43
C ALA A 185 -6.23 11.90 17.07
N LEU A 186 -6.29 10.76 17.78
CA LEU A 186 -7.46 10.32 18.55
C LEU A 186 -7.70 11.21 19.78
N GLU A 187 -6.64 11.58 20.50
CA GLU A 187 -6.71 12.53 21.63
C GLU A 187 -7.30 13.89 21.17
N LYS A 188 -6.89 14.40 20.01
CA LYS A 188 -7.48 15.61 19.38
C LYS A 188 -8.95 15.47 19.00
N LYS A 189 -9.44 14.25 18.80
CA LYS A 189 -10.85 13.92 18.56
C LYS A 189 -11.62 13.62 19.86
N ASN A 190 -11.01 13.91 21.02
CA ASN A 190 -11.53 13.61 22.37
C ASN A 190 -11.69 12.12 22.67
N LEU A 191 -10.92 11.25 22.01
CA LEU A 191 -10.90 9.82 22.25
C LEU A 191 -9.56 9.41 22.88
N ASN A 192 -9.58 9.03 24.15
CA ASN A 192 -8.41 8.42 24.79
C ASN A 192 -8.37 6.92 24.47
N ALA A 193 -7.33 6.48 23.77
CA ALA A 193 -7.14 5.09 23.39
C ALA A 193 -5.67 4.66 23.53
N ASN A 194 -5.45 3.43 23.98
CA ASN A 194 -4.15 2.79 23.94
C ASN A 194 -3.92 2.20 22.55
N ILE A 195 -2.75 2.45 21.96
CA ILE A 195 -2.39 1.91 20.65
C ILE A 195 -1.38 0.78 20.83
N TYR A 196 -1.65 -0.35 20.20
CA TYR A 196 -0.84 -1.56 20.22
C TYR A 196 -0.41 -1.87 18.79
N VAL A 197 0.80 -2.40 18.62
CA VAL A 197 1.33 -2.85 17.34
C VAL A 197 1.47 -4.36 17.41
N GLY A 198 0.89 -5.09 16.45
CA GLY A 198 1.02 -6.53 16.29
C GLY A 198 1.55 -6.86 14.91
N MET A 199 2.75 -7.40 14.85
CA MET A 199 3.42 -7.81 13.61
C MET A 199 3.17 -9.29 13.33
N ARG A 200 3.03 -9.64 12.05
CA ARG A 200 2.67 -11.00 11.64
C ARG A 200 3.85 -11.98 11.63
N TYR A 201 5.04 -11.53 11.20
CA TYR A 201 6.23 -12.38 11.02
C TYR A 201 7.48 -11.90 11.78
N TRP A 202 7.41 -10.75 12.46
CA TRP A 202 8.48 -10.22 13.32
C TRP A 202 7.93 -9.66 14.64
N TYR A 203 8.79 -9.06 15.47
CA TYR A 203 8.44 -8.54 16.80
C TYR A 203 7.87 -7.10 16.77
N PRO A 204 6.98 -6.74 17.72
CA PRO A 204 6.25 -7.63 18.61
C PRO A 204 5.23 -8.44 17.82
N PHE A 205 5.11 -9.73 18.11
CA PHE A 205 4.08 -10.55 17.49
C PHE A 205 2.68 -10.12 17.95
N THR A 206 1.64 -10.48 17.18
CA THR A 206 0.23 -10.25 17.53
C THR A 206 -0.11 -10.78 18.93
N GLU A 207 0.47 -11.91 19.32
CA GLU A 207 0.37 -12.53 20.64
C GLU A 207 0.88 -11.61 21.77
N GLU A 208 2.03 -10.96 21.58
CA GLU A 208 2.62 -10.04 22.57
C GLU A 208 1.78 -8.76 22.71
N ALA A 209 1.23 -8.26 21.60
CA ALA A 209 0.29 -7.13 21.61
C ALA A 209 -0.98 -7.47 22.40
N ILE A 210 -1.51 -8.69 22.20
CA ILE A 210 -2.67 -9.22 22.92
C ILE A 210 -2.39 -9.36 24.42
N ASP A 211 -1.21 -9.79 24.83
CA ASP A 211 -0.84 -9.85 26.25
C ASP A 211 -0.80 -8.45 26.92
N GLN A 212 -0.39 -7.40 26.21
CA GLN A 212 -0.50 -6.03 26.74
C GLN A 212 -1.95 -5.53 26.79
N ILE A 213 -2.78 -5.81 25.76
CA ILE A 213 -4.22 -5.50 25.74
C ILE A 213 -4.93 -6.07 26.98
N LYS A 214 -4.62 -7.33 27.33
CA LYS A 214 -5.14 -8.00 28.54
C LYS A 214 -4.65 -7.35 29.83
N LYS A 215 -3.35 -7.03 29.90
CA LYS A 215 -2.71 -6.41 31.07
C LYS A 215 -3.28 -5.02 31.39
N ASP A 216 -3.55 -4.22 30.36
CA ASP A 216 -4.10 -2.87 30.51
C ASP A 216 -5.61 -2.84 30.81
N LYS A 217 -6.27 -4.01 30.67
CA LYS A 217 -7.71 -4.24 30.86
C LYS A 217 -8.58 -3.45 29.89
N ILE A 218 -8.22 -3.50 28.60
CA ILE A 218 -9.00 -2.94 27.50
C ILE A 218 -10.40 -3.56 27.45
N SER A 219 -11.43 -2.72 27.45
CA SER A 219 -12.85 -3.12 27.47
C SER A 219 -13.57 -2.92 26.12
N LYS A 220 -12.92 -2.31 25.12
CA LYS A 220 -13.37 -2.25 23.72
C LYS A 220 -12.15 -2.16 22.80
N LEU A 221 -12.13 -2.92 21.71
CA LEU A 221 -10.99 -3.03 20.81
C LEU A 221 -11.37 -2.68 19.36
N VAL A 222 -10.58 -1.85 18.70
CA VAL A 222 -10.59 -1.68 17.24
C VAL A 222 -9.35 -2.34 16.65
N VAL A 223 -9.51 -3.11 15.59
CA VAL A 223 -8.43 -3.78 14.86
C VAL A 223 -8.27 -3.09 13.51
N LEU A 224 -7.09 -2.56 13.23
CA LEU A 224 -6.78 -1.78 12.05
C LEU A 224 -5.51 -2.34 11.38
N PRO A 225 -5.64 -3.22 10.38
CA PRO A 225 -4.53 -3.60 9.52
C PRO A 225 -4.02 -2.38 8.75
N LEU A 226 -2.70 -2.21 8.67
CA LEU A 226 -2.05 -1.12 7.93
C LEU A 226 -1.89 -1.43 6.42
N TYR A 227 -2.85 -2.16 5.87
CA TYR A 227 -3.00 -2.44 4.45
C TYR A 227 -4.29 -1.76 3.97
N PRO A 228 -4.24 -0.82 3.00
CA PRO A 228 -5.44 -0.14 2.51
C PRO A 228 -6.42 -1.11 1.84
N GLN A 229 -5.89 -2.02 1.01
CA GLN A 229 -6.62 -3.07 0.32
C GLN A 229 -6.53 -4.38 1.13
N TYR A 230 -7.65 -5.09 1.25
CA TYR A 230 -7.66 -6.43 1.84
C TYR A 230 -7.02 -7.44 0.88
N SER A 231 -6.15 -8.29 1.41
CA SER A 231 -5.81 -9.58 0.79
C SER A 231 -5.83 -10.69 1.84
N ILE A 232 -6.09 -11.92 1.41
CA ILE A 232 -6.07 -13.10 2.28
C ILE A 232 -4.66 -13.36 2.83
N SER A 233 -3.60 -13.01 2.09
CA SER A 233 -2.20 -13.14 2.52
C SER A 233 -1.75 -12.09 3.54
N THR A 234 -2.43 -10.94 3.63
CA THR A 234 -2.06 -9.80 4.48
C THR A 234 -3.05 -9.61 5.63
N SER A 235 -4.07 -8.77 5.46
CA SER A 235 -5.15 -8.54 6.44
C SER A 235 -5.81 -9.86 6.86
N GLY A 236 -6.10 -10.74 5.91
CA GLY A 236 -6.73 -12.04 6.17
C GLY A 236 -5.92 -12.94 7.10
N SER A 237 -4.60 -13.08 6.87
CA SER A 237 -3.73 -13.87 7.75
C SER A 237 -3.67 -13.30 9.17
N SER A 238 -3.39 -12.00 9.31
CA SER A 238 -3.30 -11.35 10.63
C SER A 238 -4.63 -11.37 11.41
N ILE A 239 -5.76 -11.15 10.72
CA ILE A 239 -7.09 -11.27 11.32
C ILE A 239 -7.37 -12.71 11.73
N ARG A 240 -7.00 -13.73 10.93
CA ARG A 240 -7.22 -15.14 11.27
C ARG A 240 -6.44 -15.58 12.51
N VAL A 241 -5.20 -15.13 12.66
CA VAL A 241 -4.41 -15.34 13.90
C VAL A 241 -5.13 -14.73 15.10
N LEU A 242 -5.56 -13.47 15.00
CA LEU A 242 -6.33 -12.81 16.06
C LEU A 242 -7.63 -13.55 16.40
N GLN A 243 -8.39 -13.99 15.40
CA GLN A 243 -9.64 -14.75 15.58
C GLN A 243 -9.42 -16.07 16.32
N ASN A 244 -8.32 -16.77 16.04
CA ASN A 244 -7.96 -18.00 16.77
C ASN A 244 -7.65 -17.70 18.24
N ILE A 245 -6.82 -16.67 18.51
CA ILE A 245 -6.48 -16.25 19.88
C ILE A 245 -7.74 -15.83 20.65
N VAL A 246 -8.59 -14.99 20.05
CA VAL A 246 -9.86 -14.50 20.62
C VAL A 246 -10.84 -15.65 20.91
N LYS A 247 -10.82 -16.72 20.11
CA LYS A 247 -11.68 -17.91 20.30
C LYS A 247 -11.21 -18.79 21.45
N GLU A 248 -9.91 -18.84 21.74
CA GLU A 248 -9.31 -19.71 22.75
C GLU A 248 -9.11 -19.00 24.11
N ASP A 249 -8.98 -17.67 24.14
CA ASP A 249 -8.73 -16.88 25.34
C ASP A 249 -10.02 -16.29 25.94
N SER A 250 -10.36 -16.72 27.15
CA SER A 250 -11.57 -16.31 27.88
C SER A 250 -11.64 -14.81 28.18
N TYR A 251 -10.53 -14.07 28.14
CA TYR A 251 -10.53 -12.61 28.28
C TYR A 251 -11.40 -11.93 27.23
N PHE A 252 -11.39 -12.46 25.99
CA PHE A 252 -12.12 -11.86 24.87
C PHE A 252 -13.60 -12.31 24.81
N SER A 253 -14.04 -13.18 25.72
CA SER A 253 -15.44 -13.63 25.80
C SER A 253 -16.36 -12.47 26.18
N GLY A 254 -17.03 -11.91 25.17
CA GLY A 254 -17.91 -10.76 25.32
C GLY A 254 -17.23 -9.40 25.14
N LEU A 255 -15.93 -9.34 24.86
CA LEU A 255 -15.24 -8.09 24.54
C LEU A 255 -15.76 -7.54 23.20
N PRO A 256 -16.25 -6.29 23.12
CA PRO A 256 -16.61 -5.68 21.85
C PRO A 256 -15.36 -5.43 21.00
N ILE A 257 -15.27 -6.11 19.86
CA ILE A 257 -14.22 -5.96 18.86
C ILE A 257 -14.85 -5.42 17.58
N SER A 258 -14.21 -4.42 16.97
CA SER A 258 -14.49 -3.96 15.60
C SER A 258 -13.27 -4.20 14.74
N ILE A 259 -13.44 -4.73 13.53
CA ILE A 259 -12.34 -5.02 12.59
C ILE A 259 -12.55 -4.19 11.33
N ILE A 260 -11.58 -3.35 11.00
CA ILE A 260 -11.56 -2.58 9.76
C ILE A 260 -10.85 -3.43 8.71
N GLU A 261 -11.60 -4.12 7.84
CA GLU A 261 -11.03 -5.10 6.91
C GLU A 261 -10.22 -4.46 5.76
N SER A 262 -10.68 -3.31 5.26
CA SER A 262 -10.06 -2.50 4.20
C SER A 262 -10.48 -1.04 4.31
N TRP A 263 -9.65 -0.12 3.83
CA TRP A 263 -9.88 1.33 3.92
C TRP A 263 -9.29 2.15 2.76
N TYR A 264 -8.91 1.52 1.65
CA TYR A 264 -8.40 2.17 0.43
C TYR A 264 -9.32 3.26 -0.18
N GLN A 265 -10.62 3.24 0.12
CA GLN A 265 -11.59 4.22 -0.40
C GLN A 265 -11.65 5.52 0.41
N ARG A 266 -10.92 5.63 1.54
CA ARG A 266 -11.06 6.78 2.43
C ARG A 266 -10.48 8.06 1.80
N ASP A 267 -11.24 9.14 1.92
CA ASP A 267 -10.95 10.43 1.29
C ASP A 267 -9.60 11.03 1.71
N GLY A 268 -9.21 10.89 2.99
CA GLY A 268 -7.94 11.40 3.49
C GLY A 268 -6.74 10.57 3.01
N TYR A 269 -6.86 9.24 2.91
CA TYR A 269 -5.88 8.38 2.26
C TYR A 269 -5.70 8.74 0.77
N VAL A 270 -6.79 8.80 0.00
CA VAL A 270 -6.76 9.13 -1.44
C VAL A 270 -6.13 10.51 -1.69
N LYS A 271 -6.52 11.52 -0.89
CA LYS A 271 -5.92 12.86 -0.97
C LYS A 271 -4.45 12.86 -0.58
N SER A 272 -4.05 12.16 0.48
CA SER A 272 -2.65 12.09 0.88
C SER A 272 -1.77 11.43 -0.18
N MET A 273 -2.26 10.37 -0.85
CA MET A 273 -1.56 9.78 -2.00
C MET A 273 -1.47 10.77 -3.16
N THR A 274 -2.57 11.48 -3.45
CA THR A 274 -2.59 12.49 -4.52
C THR A 274 -1.63 13.65 -4.25
N ASP A 275 -1.59 14.16 -3.02
CA ASP A 275 -0.68 15.24 -2.59
C ASP A 275 0.80 14.84 -2.81
N LEU A 276 1.15 13.58 -2.52
CA LEU A 276 2.50 13.05 -2.75
C LEU A 276 2.79 12.83 -4.24
N ILE A 277 1.84 12.32 -5.02
CA ILE A 277 2.00 12.15 -6.47
C ILE A 277 2.19 13.52 -7.15
N GLU A 278 1.33 14.50 -6.85
CA GLU A 278 1.40 15.88 -7.36
C GLU A 278 2.73 16.55 -7.02
N LYS A 279 3.21 16.38 -5.78
CA LYS A 279 4.52 16.85 -5.34
C LYS A 279 5.67 16.26 -6.15
N GLU A 280 5.74 14.93 -6.29
CA GLU A 280 6.85 14.29 -7.01
C GLU A 280 6.75 14.48 -8.54
N LEU A 281 5.55 14.62 -9.12
CA LEU A 281 5.36 15.05 -10.51
C LEU A 281 5.98 16.42 -10.77
N SER A 282 5.79 17.38 -9.85
CA SER A 282 6.32 18.75 -9.97
C SER A 282 7.86 18.84 -9.97
N ALA A 283 8.55 17.76 -9.61
CA ALA A 283 10.02 17.69 -9.66
C ALA A 283 10.56 17.35 -11.08
N PHE A 284 9.71 16.88 -12.00
CA PHE A 284 10.10 16.61 -13.39
C PHE A 284 10.13 17.92 -14.20
N SER A 285 11.00 17.99 -15.22
CA SER A 285 11.08 19.16 -16.10
C SER A 285 9.84 19.36 -16.97
N ASN A 286 9.19 18.25 -17.38
CA ASN A 286 7.94 18.23 -18.14
C ASN A 286 6.91 17.35 -17.40
N PRO A 287 6.26 17.84 -16.32
CA PRO A 287 5.34 17.02 -15.50
C PRO A 287 4.20 16.38 -16.31
N GLU A 288 3.69 17.08 -17.34
CA GLU A 288 2.57 16.63 -18.18
C GLU A 288 2.91 15.38 -19.03
N GLU A 289 4.19 15.12 -19.29
CA GLU A 289 4.67 14.00 -20.12
C GLU A 289 4.99 12.75 -19.29
N VAL A 290 4.93 12.83 -17.96
CA VAL A 290 5.27 11.73 -17.05
C VAL A 290 4.18 10.67 -17.06
N MET A 291 4.57 9.41 -17.23
CA MET A 291 3.69 8.25 -17.04
C MET A 291 3.68 7.86 -15.55
N ILE A 292 2.49 7.80 -14.94
CA ILE A 292 2.32 7.36 -13.55
C ILE A 292 2.30 5.81 -13.52
N PHE A 293 3.20 5.22 -12.77
CA PHE A 293 3.38 3.77 -12.70
C PHE A 293 3.02 3.25 -11.31
N PHE A 294 1.82 2.71 -11.15
CA PHE A 294 1.41 2.09 -9.90
C PHE A 294 2.06 0.71 -9.78
N SER A 295 2.91 0.52 -8.77
CA SER A 295 3.49 -0.77 -8.42
C SER A 295 2.80 -1.29 -7.16
N ALA A 296 2.18 -2.47 -7.28
CA ALA A 296 1.48 -3.16 -6.19
C ALA A 296 2.11 -4.53 -5.96
N HIS A 297 2.21 -4.98 -4.70
CA HIS A 297 2.68 -6.34 -4.43
C HIS A 297 1.79 -7.37 -5.15
N GLY A 298 2.38 -8.33 -5.85
CA GLY A 298 1.64 -9.38 -6.53
C GLY A 298 0.97 -10.35 -5.56
N VAL A 299 -0.04 -11.08 -6.03
CA VAL A 299 -0.61 -12.24 -5.32
C VAL A 299 -0.66 -13.44 -6.26
N PRO A 300 -0.64 -14.69 -5.75
CA PRO A 300 -0.91 -15.86 -6.58
C PRO A 300 -2.29 -15.72 -7.26
N LEU A 301 -2.37 -16.02 -8.57
CA LEU A 301 -3.62 -15.82 -9.33
C LEU A 301 -4.79 -16.62 -8.75
N THR A 302 -4.50 -17.82 -8.23
CA THR A 302 -5.47 -18.69 -7.55
C THR A 302 -6.10 -18.07 -6.29
N TYR A 303 -5.50 -17.03 -5.71
CA TYR A 303 -6.12 -16.34 -4.57
C TYR A 303 -7.31 -15.52 -5.07
N VAL A 304 -7.14 -14.81 -6.19
CA VAL A 304 -8.20 -14.01 -6.83
C VAL A 304 -9.23 -14.92 -7.51
N GLU A 305 -8.80 -15.90 -8.30
CA GLU A 305 -9.69 -16.73 -9.13
C GLU A 305 -10.39 -17.85 -8.34
N ASP A 306 -9.68 -18.61 -7.49
CA ASP A 306 -10.25 -19.78 -6.80
C ASP A 306 -10.75 -19.45 -5.38
N ALA A 307 -10.06 -18.54 -4.67
CA ALA A 307 -10.35 -18.22 -3.27
C ALA A 307 -11.15 -16.93 -3.05
N GLY A 308 -11.46 -16.18 -4.12
CA GLY A 308 -12.25 -14.95 -4.06
C GLY A 308 -11.57 -13.79 -3.34
N ASP A 309 -10.24 -13.70 -3.40
CA ASP A 309 -9.47 -12.60 -2.82
C ASP A 309 -9.81 -11.27 -3.53
N PRO A 310 -10.37 -10.26 -2.83
CA PRO A 310 -10.82 -9.01 -3.43
C PRO A 310 -9.67 -8.07 -3.80
N TYR A 311 -8.41 -8.41 -3.49
CA TYR A 311 -7.25 -7.54 -3.62
C TYR A 311 -7.10 -6.87 -4.99
N ARG A 312 -7.31 -7.62 -6.10
CA ARG A 312 -7.25 -7.04 -7.46
C ARG A 312 -8.27 -5.92 -7.62
N ASP A 313 -9.54 -6.23 -7.36
CA ASP A 313 -10.65 -5.32 -7.60
C ASP A 313 -10.58 -4.08 -6.68
N GLN A 314 -10.13 -4.27 -5.43
CA GLN A 314 -9.85 -3.15 -4.50
C GLN A 314 -8.64 -2.31 -4.93
N MET A 315 -7.61 -2.91 -5.54
CA MET A 315 -6.45 -2.18 -6.06
C MET A 315 -6.82 -1.33 -7.27
N GLU A 316 -7.61 -1.89 -8.19
CA GLU A 316 -8.11 -1.18 -9.38
C GLU A 316 -9.04 -0.01 -8.99
N ASP A 317 -9.96 -0.21 -8.04
CA ASP A 317 -10.82 0.88 -7.53
C ASP A 317 -10.02 1.94 -6.75
N CYS A 318 -9.04 1.53 -5.91
CA CYS A 318 -8.11 2.45 -5.25
C CYS A 318 -7.40 3.38 -6.25
N ILE A 319 -6.85 2.82 -7.32
CA ILE A 319 -6.17 3.59 -8.37
C ILE A 319 -7.15 4.45 -9.15
N SER A 320 -8.36 3.96 -9.42
CA SER A 320 -9.44 4.74 -10.03
C SER A 320 -9.78 6.00 -9.20
N LEU A 321 -9.86 5.86 -7.88
CA LEU A 321 -10.11 6.97 -6.94
C LEU A 321 -8.96 7.97 -6.90
N ILE A 322 -7.71 7.50 -6.79
CA ILE A 322 -6.51 8.36 -6.82
C ILE A 322 -6.41 9.11 -8.16
N MET A 323 -6.60 8.43 -9.29
CA MET A 323 -6.61 9.07 -10.62
C MET A 323 -7.85 9.96 -10.83
N GLY A 324 -8.96 9.71 -10.12
CA GLY A 324 -10.12 10.59 -10.10
C GLY A 324 -9.82 11.92 -9.41
N GLU A 325 -9.14 11.87 -8.26
CA GLU A 325 -8.72 13.05 -7.50
C GLU A 325 -7.59 13.82 -8.19
N LEU A 326 -6.61 13.15 -8.81
CA LEU A 326 -5.62 13.80 -9.69
C LEU A 326 -6.29 14.60 -10.82
N ARG A 327 -7.28 14.00 -11.52
CA ARG A 327 -8.04 14.70 -12.56
C ARG A 327 -8.88 15.85 -12.02
N SER A 328 -9.39 15.76 -10.78
CA SER A 328 -10.14 16.83 -10.11
C SER A 328 -9.29 18.10 -9.94
N ARG A 329 -7.98 17.92 -9.76
CA ARG A 329 -6.95 18.97 -9.64
C ARG A 329 -6.37 19.43 -10.99
N GLY A 330 -6.79 18.83 -12.11
CA GLY A 330 -6.29 19.15 -13.44
C GLY A 330 -5.08 18.34 -13.91
N ILE A 331 -4.66 17.32 -13.15
CA ILE A 331 -3.54 16.44 -13.51
C ILE A 331 -4.08 15.30 -14.38
N LEU A 332 -3.68 15.29 -15.66
CA LEU A 332 -4.28 14.42 -16.70
C LEU A 332 -3.33 13.34 -17.23
N ASN A 333 -2.24 13.07 -16.51
CA ASN A 333 -1.21 12.09 -16.87
C ASN A 333 -1.78 10.70 -17.19
N GLY A 334 -1.12 10.03 -18.14
CA GLY A 334 -1.30 8.60 -18.35
C GLY A 334 -0.89 7.81 -17.10
N HIS A 335 -1.53 6.65 -16.90
CA HIS A 335 -1.14 5.74 -15.83
C HIS A 335 -1.23 4.28 -16.27
N THR A 336 -0.49 3.42 -15.59
CA THR A 336 -0.63 1.96 -15.67
C THR A 336 -0.39 1.32 -14.30
N LEU A 337 -0.84 0.08 -14.15
CA LEU A 337 -0.67 -0.76 -12.95
C LEU A 337 0.12 -2.01 -13.32
N ALA A 338 1.09 -2.37 -12.50
CA ALA A 338 1.75 -3.67 -12.57
C ALA A 338 2.01 -4.25 -11.17
N TYR A 339 2.24 -5.56 -11.15
CA TYR A 339 2.42 -6.34 -9.94
C TYR A 339 3.87 -6.82 -9.77
N GLN A 340 4.46 -6.48 -8.62
CA GLN A 340 5.87 -6.75 -8.28
C GLN A 340 6.07 -8.03 -7.46
N SER A 341 7.34 -8.34 -7.17
CA SER A 341 7.76 -9.33 -6.16
C SER A 341 7.26 -10.77 -6.35
N ARG A 342 6.97 -11.20 -7.60
CA ARG A 342 6.53 -12.58 -7.92
C ARG A 342 7.55 -13.63 -7.47
N VAL A 343 7.11 -14.71 -6.80
CA VAL A 343 8.01 -15.80 -6.34
C VAL A 343 7.53 -17.22 -6.67
N GLY A 344 8.49 -18.08 -7.04
CA GLY A 344 8.24 -19.49 -7.32
C GLY A 344 7.58 -19.75 -8.68
N PRO A 345 7.20 -21.01 -8.96
CA PRO A 345 6.73 -21.44 -10.28
C PRO A 345 5.20 -21.31 -10.49
N VAL A 346 4.45 -20.83 -9.49
CA VAL A 346 3.00 -20.62 -9.60
C VAL A 346 2.69 -19.40 -10.48
N GLN A 347 1.49 -19.32 -11.02
CA GLN A 347 1.06 -18.12 -11.75
C GLN A 347 0.66 -17.02 -10.75
N TRP A 348 1.16 -15.81 -11.00
CA TRP A 348 0.86 -14.62 -10.21
C TRP A 348 -0.08 -13.69 -10.99
N LEU A 349 -0.69 -12.75 -10.27
CA LEU A 349 -1.50 -11.69 -10.85
C LEU A 349 -0.66 -10.84 -11.83
N LYS A 350 -1.27 -10.43 -12.94
CA LYS A 350 -0.65 -9.76 -14.08
C LYS A 350 -1.27 -8.37 -14.30
N PRO A 351 -0.56 -7.44 -14.96
CA PRO A 351 0.75 -7.61 -15.61
C PRO A 351 1.91 -7.51 -14.61
N TYR A 352 3.10 -7.97 -14.98
CA TYR A 352 4.26 -8.03 -14.07
C TYR A 352 5.15 -6.79 -14.22
N THR A 353 5.63 -6.23 -13.11
CA THR A 353 6.40 -4.96 -13.09
C THR A 353 7.64 -5.01 -13.99
N ASP A 354 8.39 -6.11 -13.97
CA ASP A 354 9.57 -6.28 -14.81
C ASP A 354 9.25 -6.31 -16.32
N GLU A 355 8.20 -7.02 -16.71
CA GLU A 355 7.74 -7.08 -18.12
C GLU A 355 7.16 -5.74 -18.60
N VAL A 356 6.41 -5.02 -17.76
CA VAL A 356 5.80 -3.71 -18.11
C VAL A 356 6.84 -2.60 -18.24
N LEU A 357 7.85 -2.54 -17.38
CA LEU A 357 8.90 -1.52 -17.47
C LEU A 357 9.69 -1.62 -18.79
N VAL A 358 9.96 -2.84 -19.25
CA VAL A 358 10.58 -3.10 -20.55
C VAL A 358 9.66 -2.66 -21.69
N GLU A 359 8.37 -2.99 -21.63
CA GLU A 359 7.38 -2.59 -22.65
C GLU A 359 7.24 -1.05 -22.74
N LEU A 360 7.15 -0.35 -21.61
CA LEU A 360 7.02 1.11 -21.57
C LEU A 360 8.23 1.81 -22.19
N GLY A 361 9.45 1.36 -21.86
CA GLY A 361 10.69 1.88 -22.45
C GLY A 361 10.76 1.64 -23.97
N GLN A 362 10.41 0.43 -24.43
CA GLN A 362 10.34 0.09 -25.85
C GLN A 362 9.28 0.90 -26.61
N ASN A 363 8.15 1.21 -25.97
CA ASN A 363 7.10 2.08 -26.50
C ASN A 363 7.45 3.58 -26.43
N GLY A 364 8.66 3.93 -25.97
CA GLY A 364 9.19 5.30 -26.00
C GLY A 364 8.81 6.18 -24.81
N VAL A 365 8.32 5.62 -23.70
CA VAL A 365 8.08 6.38 -22.46
C VAL A 365 9.42 6.86 -21.90
N LYS A 366 9.57 8.18 -21.73
CA LYS A 366 10.83 8.81 -21.28
C LYS A 366 10.86 9.22 -19.81
N SER A 367 9.71 9.44 -19.20
CA SER A 367 9.59 9.88 -17.83
C SER A 367 8.59 9.01 -17.08
N LEU A 368 9.01 8.38 -15.99
CA LEU A 368 8.18 7.49 -15.18
C LEU A 368 8.21 7.91 -13.71
N LEU A 369 7.02 8.00 -13.10
CA LEU A 369 6.87 8.19 -11.65
C LEU A 369 6.27 6.92 -11.04
N ALA A 370 7.10 6.15 -10.32
CA ALA A 370 6.68 4.95 -9.62
C ALA A 370 5.89 5.29 -8.34
N VAL A 371 4.74 4.65 -8.13
CA VAL A 371 3.84 4.86 -6.99
C VAL A 371 3.66 3.52 -6.26
N PRO A 372 4.31 3.32 -5.09
CA PRO A 372 4.04 2.16 -4.24
C PRO A 372 2.68 2.31 -3.56
N VAL A 373 1.68 1.55 -4.02
CA VAL A 373 0.27 1.75 -3.63
C VAL A 373 -0.27 0.69 -2.66
N SER A 374 0.42 -0.44 -2.50
CA SER A 374 0.01 -1.55 -1.62
C SER A 374 0.45 -1.44 -0.16
N PHE A 375 1.29 -0.46 0.20
CA PHE A 375 1.81 -0.26 1.56
C PHE A 375 1.92 1.22 1.92
N VAL A 376 1.80 1.53 3.21
CA VAL A 376 1.86 2.91 3.74
C VAL A 376 3.15 3.27 4.47
N SER A 377 4.11 2.34 4.51
CA SER A 377 5.40 2.53 5.19
C SER A 377 6.55 2.05 4.29
N GLU A 378 7.69 2.73 4.34
CA GLU A 378 8.89 2.31 3.61
C GLU A 378 9.35 0.93 4.12
N HIS A 379 9.78 0.07 3.19
CA HIS A 379 10.21 -1.30 3.46
C HIS A 379 11.11 -1.78 2.30
N ILE A 380 11.48 -3.07 2.27
CA ILE A 380 12.44 -3.57 1.27
C ILE A 380 11.95 -3.40 -0.17
N GLU A 381 10.66 -3.60 -0.45
CA GLU A 381 10.14 -3.50 -1.81
C GLU A 381 10.14 -2.05 -2.33
N THR A 382 10.03 -1.04 -1.46
CA THR A 382 10.10 0.36 -1.89
C THR A 382 11.54 0.86 -2.01
N LEU A 383 12.38 0.52 -1.04
CA LEU A 383 13.76 1.03 -0.92
C LEU A 383 14.79 0.23 -1.71
N GLU A 384 14.51 -1.03 -2.05
CA GLU A 384 15.41 -1.89 -2.83
C GLU A 384 14.78 -2.30 -4.18
N GLU A 385 13.63 -2.97 -4.19
CA GLU A 385 13.03 -3.40 -5.47
C GLU A 385 12.66 -2.19 -6.37
N ILE A 386 11.94 -1.19 -5.87
CA ILE A 386 11.58 0.00 -6.68
C ILE A 386 12.76 0.96 -6.88
N ASP A 387 13.46 1.37 -5.81
CA ASP A 387 14.52 2.39 -5.89
C ASP A 387 15.84 1.88 -6.51
N MET A 388 16.06 0.57 -6.59
CA MET A 388 17.26 -0.04 -7.17
C MET A 388 16.92 -0.96 -8.36
N GLU A 389 16.34 -2.16 -8.14
CA GLU A 389 16.18 -3.17 -9.22
C GLU A 389 15.33 -2.66 -10.39
N TYR A 390 14.15 -2.10 -10.11
CA TYR A 390 13.23 -1.60 -11.14
C TYR A 390 13.64 -0.27 -11.73
N LYS A 391 14.32 0.58 -10.96
CA LYS A 391 14.92 1.81 -11.49
C LYS A 391 16.03 1.49 -12.50
N GLU A 392 16.91 0.54 -12.19
CA GLU A 392 17.96 0.09 -13.12
C GLU A 392 17.34 -0.49 -14.39
N LEU A 393 16.39 -1.43 -14.25
CA LEU A 393 15.67 -2.04 -15.38
C LEU A 393 14.96 -1.00 -16.27
N ALA A 394 14.32 0.01 -15.67
CA ALA A 394 13.64 1.08 -16.40
C ALA A 394 14.61 1.91 -17.24
N LEU A 395 15.75 2.30 -16.65
CA LEU A 395 16.80 3.06 -17.34
C LEU A 395 17.44 2.24 -18.48
N GLU A 396 17.72 0.96 -18.25
CA GLU A 396 18.20 0.04 -19.30
C GLU A 396 17.18 -0.15 -20.43
N SER A 397 15.88 -0.07 -20.12
CA SER A 397 14.78 -0.22 -21.08
C SER A 397 14.52 1.04 -21.92
N GLY A 398 15.17 2.18 -21.62
CA GLY A 398 15.09 3.41 -22.40
C GLY A 398 14.23 4.53 -21.80
N ILE A 399 13.78 4.38 -20.55
CA ILE A 399 13.28 5.50 -19.72
C ILE A 399 14.49 6.36 -19.31
N GLU A 400 14.33 7.68 -19.26
CA GLU A 400 15.43 8.62 -19.01
C GLU A 400 15.27 9.33 -17.66
N ASN A 401 14.04 9.64 -17.26
CA ASN A 401 13.71 10.30 -16.01
C ASN A 401 12.91 9.35 -15.11
N TRP A 402 13.43 9.08 -13.91
CA TRP A 402 12.78 8.24 -12.91
C TRP A 402 12.54 9.01 -11.61
N GLY A 403 11.30 8.94 -11.12
CA GLY A 403 10.92 9.38 -9.78
C GLY A 403 10.17 8.27 -9.05
N ARG A 404 10.14 8.35 -7.72
CA ARG A 404 9.31 7.47 -6.87
C ARG A 404 8.56 8.31 -5.84
N VAL A 405 7.28 8.03 -5.68
CA VAL A 405 6.45 8.58 -4.60
C VAL A 405 6.85 7.92 -3.28
N PRO A 406 7.16 8.69 -2.22
CA PRO A 406 7.45 8.12 -0.90
C PRO A 406 6.20 7.42 -0.33
N ALA A 407 6.41 6.41 0.50
CA ALA A 407 5.32 5.82 1.28
C ALA A 407 4.72 6.86 2.25
N LEU A 408 3.42 6.77 2.53
CA LEU A 408 2.66 7.77 3.29
C LEU A 408 3.25 8.11 4.67
N GLY A 409 3.86 7.13 5.35
CA GLY A 409 4.47 7.28 6.65
C GLY A 409 3.51 7.91 7.66
N CYS A 410 3.90 9.06 8.22
CA CYS A 410 3.11 9.81 9.20
C CYS A 410 2.45 11.07 8.62
N THR A 411 2.10 11.08 7.33
CA THR A 411 1.39 12.20 6.68
C THR A 411 0.14 12.59 7.49
N SER A 412 0.01 13.87 7.85
CA SER A 412 -0.98 14.32 8.85
C SER A 412 -2.43 14.09 8.43
N THR A 413 -2.75 14.31 7.15
CA THR A 413 -4.07 14.03 6.57
C THR A 413 -4.42 12.54 6.68
N PHE A 414 -3.50 11.66 6.28
CA PHE A 414 -3.62 10.21 6.39
C PHE A 414 -3.80 9.75 7.85
N ILE A 415 -2.97 10.22 8.78
CA ILE A 415 -3.09 9.85 10.20
C ILE A 415 -4.41 10.34 10.82
N SER A 416 -4.87 11.55 10.46
CA SER A 416 -6.18 12.05 10.89
C SER A 416 -7.31 11.17 10.37
N ASP A 417 -7.22 10.71 9.14
CA ASP A 417 -8.23 9.88 8.49
C ASP A 417 -8.26 8.44 9.04
N LEU A 418 -7.11 7.86 9.40
CA LEU A 418 -7.07 6.63 10.20
C LEU A 418 -7.73 6.82 11.58
N ALA A 419 -7.54 7.98 12.20
CA ALA A 419 -8.19 8.31 13.47
C ALA A 419 -9.72 8.46 13.31
N ASP A 420 -10.19 9.02 12.19
CA ASP A 420 -11.62 9.02 11.85
C ASP A 420 -12.14 7.59 11.62
N ALA A 421 -11.40 6.74 10.92
CA ALA A 421 -11.76 5.32 10.71
C ALA A 421 -11.95 4.56 12.04
N VAL A 422 -11.07 4.79 13.03
CA VAL A 422 -11.20 4.20 14.37
C VAL A 422 -12.44 4.72 15.08
N VAL A 423 -12.71 6.03 15.05
CA VAL A 423 -13.90 6.63 15.67
C VAL A 423 -15.19 6.12 15.04
N GLU A 424 -15.24 5.99 13.71
CA GLU A 424 -16.36 5.43 12.95
C GLU A 424 -16.58 3.93 13.22
N ALA A 425 -15.51 3.17 13.48
CA ALA A 425 -15.58 1.73 13.74
C ALA A 425 -16.05 1.37 15.17
N LEU A 426 -15.85 2.25 16.17
CA LEU A 426 -16.15 1.98 17.58
C LEU A 426 -17.63 1.66 17.89
N PRO A 427 -18.65 2.34 17.32
CA PRO A 427 -20.05 2.01 17.53
C PRO A 427 -20.46 0.63 17.01
N SER A 428 -19.72 0.11 16.02
CA SER A 428 -19.94 -1.21 15.40
C SER A 428 -19.25 -2.35 16.15
N ALA A 429 -18.45 -2.05 17.18
CA ALA A 429 -17.75 -3.05 17.98
C ALA A 429 -18.76 -3.99 18.68
N SER A 430 -18.60 -5.30 18.46
CA SER A 430 -19.48 -6.32 19.01
C SER A 430 -18.68 -7.53 19.47
N ALA A 431 -19.23 -8.34 20.37
CA ALA A 431 -18.59 -9.59 20.77
C ALA A 431 -18.41 -10.46 19.51
N LEU A 432 -17.18 -10.89 19.23
CA LEU A 432 -16.87 -11.63 18.00
C LEU A 432 -17.66 -12.94 17.97
N ALA A 433 -18.72 -12.99 17.17
CA ALA A 433 -19.59 -14.15 17.11
C ALA A 433 -18.85 -15.36 16.54
N THR A 434 -18.91 -16.50 17.22
CA THR A 434 -18.29 -17.77 16.82
C THR A 434 -19.02 -18.38 15.61
N ARG A 435 -18.94 -17.74 14.44
CA ARG A 435 -19.46 -18.27 13.19
C ARG A 435 -18.51 -19.36 12.69
N MET A 436 -19.01 -20.58 12.65
CA MET A 436 -18.35 -21.70 11.98
C MET A 436 -18.35 -21.43 10.47
N PRO A 437 -17.21 -21.49 9.76
CA PRO A 437 -17.22 -21.67 8.32
C PRO A 437 -17.78 -23.07 8.01
N GLU A 438 -18.73 -23.16 7.08
CA GLU A 438 -19.08 -24.45 6.49
C GLU A 438 -17.91 -24.90 5.61
N ASP A 439 -17.30 -26.05 5.92
CA ASP A 439 -16.34 -26.73 5.03
C ASP A 439 -17.13 -27.22 3.78
N THR A 440 -17.15 -26.44 2.70
CA THR A 440 -17.76 -26.85 1.44
C THR A 440 -16.88 -27.91 0.77
N ASP A 441 -17.28 -29.17 0.92
CA ASP A 441 -16.50 -30.35 0.52
C ASP A 441 -16.55 -30.60 -1.00
N CYS A 442 -15.68 -29.91 -1.75
CA CYS A 442 -15.52 -30.10 -3.20
C CYS A 442 -14.59 -31.29 -3.51
N ASN A 443 -15.16 -32.48 -3.51
CA ASN A 443 -14.50 -33.73 -3.91
C ASN A 443 -14.17 -33.73 -5.42
N MET A 444 -13.00 -33.18 -5.80
CA MET A 444 -12.48 -33.17 -7.16
C MET A 444 -11.44 -34.25 -7.41
N ASP A 445 -11.57 -34.90 -8.57
CA ASP A 445 -10.96 -36.17 -8.93
C ASP A 445 -9.43 -36.24 -8.72
N LEU A 446 -9.04 -37.00 -7.70
CA LEU A 446 -7.66 -37.25 -7.27
C LEU A 446 -6.76 -37.73 -8.41
N MET A 447 -7.29 -38.48 -9.38
CA MET A 447 -6.52 -38.99 -10.51
C MET A 447 -6.13 -37.91 -11.51
N HIS A 448 -6.94 -36.86 -11.67
CA HIS A 448 -6.64 -35.73 -12.55
C HIS A 448 -5.61 -34.76 -11.92
N TYR A 449 -5.59 -34.67 -10.58
CA TYR A 449 -4.61 -33.92 -9.82
C TYR A 449 -3.21 -34.57 -9.88
N LEU A 450 -3.13 -35.89 -9.70
CA LEU A 450 -1.86 -36.64 -9.72
C LEU A 450 -1.13 -36.54 -11.07
N THR A 451 -1.84 -36.56 -12.20
CA THR A 451 -1.25 -36.37 -13.54
C THR A 451 -0.66 -34.98 -13.75
N LYS A 452 -1.29 -33.91 -13.23
CA LYS A 452 -0.70 -32.55 -13.24
C LYS A 452 0.54 -32.47 -12.33
N MET A 453 0.49 -33.12 -11.16
CA MET A 453 1.59 -33.05 -10.18
C MET A 453 2.89 -33.69 -10.69
N PHE A 454 2.81 -34.85 -11.34
CA PHE A 454 3.99 -35.62 -11.77
C PHE A 454 4.78 -34.97 -12.92
N PHE A 455 4.14 -34.22 -13.82
CA PHE A 455 4.82 -33.55 -14.93
C PHE A 455 5.18 -32.08 -14.68
N GLY A 456 4.44 -31.37 -13.82
CA GLY A 456 4.71 -29.95 -13.53
C GLY A 456 5.71 -29.70 -12.39
N SER A 457 5.60 -30.43 -11.28
CA SER A 457 6.25 -30.05 -10.02
C SER A 457 7.72 -30.51 -9.92
N ILE A 458 7.98 -31.78 -10.22
CA ILE A 458 9.30 -32.39 -10.00
C ILE A 458 10.34 -31.88 -11.03
N LEU A 459 9.91 -31.59 -12.27
CA LEU A 459 10.80 -31.07 -13.31
C LEU A 459 11.16 -29.58 -13.07
N ALA A 460 10.21 -28.78 -12.60
CA ALA A 460 10.47 -27.39 -12.18
C ALA A 460 11.41 -27.32 -10.96
N PHE A 461 11.33 -28.28 -10.05
CA PHE A 461 12.20 -28.37 -8.86
C PHE A 461 13.69 -28.56 -9.21
N ILE A 462 14.01 -29.22 -10.34
CA ILE A 462 15.38 -29.40 -10.82
C ILE A 462 15.90 -28.11 -11.49
N LEU A 463 15.04 -27.35 -12.17
CA LEU A 463 15.43 -26.13 -12.89
C LEU A 463 15.68 -24.92 -11.95
N LEU A 464 15.10 -24.92 -10.75
CA LEU A 464 15.30 -23.87 -9.74
C LEU A 464 16.66 -23.92 -9.02
N LEU A 465 17.53 -24.91 -9.29
CA LEU A 465 18.77 -25.16 -8.53
C LEU A 465 20.08 -24.69 -9.19
N SER A 466 20.05 -24.04 -10.36
CA SER A 466 20.98 -22.95 -10.76
C SER A 466 21.03 -22.73 -12.29
N PRO A 467 21.24 -21.48 -12.76
CA PRO A 467 21.62 -21.22 -14.16
C PRO A 467 22.95 -21.88 -14.56
N ARG A 468 23.82 -22.20 -13.59
CA ARG A 468 25.15 -22.79 -13.83
C ARG A 468 25.10 -24.28 -14.20
N LEU A 469 24.03 -25.02 -13.88
CA LEU A 469 23.90 -26.42 -14.30
C LEU A 469 23.54 -26.57 -15.80
N VAL A 470 22.83 -25.58 -16.36
CA VAL A 470 22.41 -25.57 -17.79
C VAL A 470 23.62 -25.51 -18.72
N SER A 471 24.69 -24.80 -18.30
CA SER A 471 25.96 -24.75 -19.05
C SER A 471 26.68 -26.11 -19.07
N ALA A 472 26.68 -26.83 -17.94
CA ALA A 472 27.33 -28.13 -17.82
C ALA A 472 26.63 -29.22 -18.67
N PHE A 473 25.29 -29.23 -18.68
CA PHE A 473 24.53 -30.25 -19.42
C PHE A 473 24.62 -30.10 -20.95
N ARG A 474 24.86 -28.88 -21.45
CA ARG A 474 24.93 -28.60 -22.90
C ARG A 474 26.25 -29.05 -23.56
N ASN A 475 27.29 -29.30 -22.76
CA ASN A 475 28.62 -29.70 -23.25
C ASN A 475 28.89 -31.22 -23.10
N THR A 476 27.88 -32.03 -22.79
CA THR A 476 27.99 -33.51 -22.70
C THR A 476 27.00 -34.23 -23.63
N MET A 477 26.34 -33.49 -24.52
CA MET A 477 25.40 -33.98 -25.54
C MET A 477 25.65 -33.28 -26.89
N LEU A 478 26.86 -33.45 -27.40
CA LEU A 478 27.28 -33.28 -28.80
C LEU A 478 28.31 -34.37 -29.15
#